data_AF-A0AAW1RFY1-F1
#
_entry.id   AF-A0AAW1RFY1-F1
#
_cell.length_a   1.000
_cell.length_b   1.000
_cell.length_c   1.000
_cell.angle_alpha   90.00
_cell.angle_beta   90.00
_cell.angle_gamma   90.00
#
_symmetry.space_group_name_H-M   'P 1'
#
loop_
_entity.id
_entity.type
_entity.pdbx_description
1 polymer ?
#
loop_
_entity_poly.entity_id
_entity_poly.type
_entity_poly.pdbx_seq_one_letter_code
_entity_poly.pdbx_strand_id
1 'polypeptide(L)'
;MAVNLGSSRADQEQEADQELQGYLRALLLAYLASQNRSLFAARCLVQTCIEAHRSGISLRDLEGALTVAGLQSGGQLLAPLEQETALSWAGFALLTLEAIGVPLHTEAERRGARAGELEAAVTAAQQGMRRLVAQTVDMYRGGFDARRMLLQQALATPKGGLGPFAALMQQNTRLIILTLEVVRDAGLPTAAPLGASVLSPAAGEDPNSSGEDPDVLHEDATPSAEELRPPAEPRVEGPGDAGKRAPGAAQVDFPTVHGVPMDYVYGFLPDQRRAELAGAVGGDVARLERRAAAVRLQVAFTGALAGSLLSVTAFVEEAFSCYREGFTAQAVFNQLQPDELMQSGIVLPIAAAAPAEAPTGVLLAQWLSIAYIALAQLGVERLAGSNEPGWAWAQAPGAAGGDDAVSAHSVAAMVANALRLEDERESGVDAARKAWLAPSAAVALAPPPEAAEAVAAAARLHAPLPGSFVVLPDADLARSSPAVALLRRQVGLVQQVRELVIRKALESERSTERGV
;
A
#
# COMPACT_ATOMS: atom_id res chain seq x y z
N MET A 1 19.04 42.75 -10.94
CA MET A 1 18.80 41.29 -10.90
C MET A 1 18.66 40.80 -12.33
N ALA A 2 19.49 39.87 -12.77
CA ALA A 2 19.25 39.15 -14.02
C ALA A 2 18.41 37.92 -13.67
N VAL A 3 17.19 37.82 -14.23
CA VAL A 3 16.40 36.59 -14.10
C VAL A 3 17.02 35.57 -15.06
N ASN A 4 17.36 34.39 -14.54
CA ASN A 4 18.04 33.36 -15.33
C ASN A 4 17.03 32.61 -16.20
N LEU A 5 16.52 33.27 -17.25
CA LEU A 5 15.46 32.81 -18.17
C LEU A 5 15.88 31.67 -19.11
N GLY A 6 16.86 30.86 -18.69
CA GLY A 6 17.53 29.84 -19.49
C GLY A 6 17.66 28.52 -18.74
N SER A 7 16.55 28.00 -18.20
CA SER A 7 16.42 26.54 -18.09
C SER A 7 16.61 25.97 -19.50
N SER A 8 17.56 25.06 -19.65
CA SER A 8 17.87 24.46 -20.94
C SER A 8 16.69 23.62 -21.41
N ARG A 9 16.49 23.55 -22.72
CA ARG A 9 15.55 22.59 -23.30
C ARG A 9 15.85 21.16 -22.85
N ALA A 10 17.13 20.82 -22.66
CA ALA A 10 17.56 19.53 -22.14
C ALA A 10 17.10 19.29 -20.70
N ASP A 11 17.06 20.33 -19.86
CA ASP A 11 16.61 20.21 -18.46
C ASP A 11 15.10 19.87 -18.43
N GLN A 12 14.32 20.53 -19.29
CA GLN A 12 12.87 20.29 -19.43
C GLN A 12 12.55 18.92 -20.04
N GLU A 13 13.36 18.45 -21.00
CA GLU A 13 13.23 17.10 -21.55
C GLU A 13 13.61 16.04 -20.50
N GLN A 14 14.65 16.27 -19.69
CA GLN A 14 15.01 15.39 -18.58
C GLN A 14 13.96 15.37 -17.46
N GLU A 15 13.37 16.52 -17.10
CA GLU A 15 12.30 16.62 -16.09
C GLU A 15 11.04 15.86 -16.54
N ALA A 16 10.66 15.99 -17.82
CA ALA A 16 9.55 15.22 -18.40
C ALA A 16 9.81 13.70 -18.44
N ASP A 17 11.04 13.27 -18.73
CA ASP A 17 11.43 11.86 -18.65
C ASP A 17 11.38 11.32 -17.22
N GLN A 18 11.75 12.13 -16.22
CA GLN A 18 11.64 11.77 -14.79
C GLN A 18 10.19 11.70 -14.32
N GLU A 19 9.35 12.67 -14.71
CA GLU A 19 7.90 12.67 -14.49
C GLU A 19 7.26 11.38 -15.04
N LEU A 20 7.57 11.04 -16.30
CA LEU A 20 7.06 9.84 -16.97
C LEU A 20 7.52 8.54 -16.29
N GLN A 21 8.78 8.46 -15.84
CA GLN A 21 9.30 7.31 -15.07
C GLN A 21 8.62 7.18 -13.69
N GLY A 22 8.33 8.30 -13.02
CA GLY A 22 7.58 8.33 -11.77
C GLY A 22 6.19 7.73 -11.92
N TYR A 23 5.41 8.20 -12.90
CA TYR A 23 4.08 7.65 -13.20
C TYR A 23 4.13 6.19 -13.65
N LEU A 24 5.12 5.78 -14.47
CA LEU A 24 5.27 4.38 -14.85
C LEU A 24 5.54 3.47 -13.65
N ARG A 25 6.44 3.87 -12.74
CA ARG A 25 6.75 3.12 -11.50
C ARG A 25 5.50 2.99 -10.62
N ALA A 26 4.75 4.08 -10.45
CA ALA A 26 3.49 4.09 -9.72
C ALA A 26 2.43 3.15 -10.34
N LEU A 27 2.28 3.20 -11.67
CA LEU A 27 1.31 2.40 -12.41
C LEU A 27 1.63 0.90 -12.32
N LEU A 28 2.90 0.52 -12.48
CA LEU A 28 3.36 -0.86 -12.38
C LEU A 28 3.13 -1.44 -10.98
N LEU A 29 3.50 -0.73 -9.92
CA LEU A 29 3.31 -1.19 -8.55
C LEU A 29 1.82 -1.35 -8.20
N ALA A 30 0.98 -0.41 -8.61
CA ALA A 30 -0.46 -0.49 -8.42
C ALA A 30 -1.10 -1.62 -9.25
N TYR A 31 -0.64 -1.84 -10.49
CA TYR A 31 -1.05 -2.97 -11.33
C TYR A 31 -0.72 -4.32 -10.67
N LEU A 32 0.53 -4.51 -10.25
CA LEU A 32 1.00 -5.74 -9.60
C LEU A 32 0.24 -6.04 -8.30
N ALA A 33 -0.03 -5.02 -7.51
CA ALA A 33 -0.87 -5.14 -6.31
C ALA A 33 -2.35 -5.44 -6.63
N SER A 34 -2.90 -4.90 -7.71
CA SER A 34 -4.29 -5.14 -8.11
C SER A 34 -4.56 -6.58 -8.59
N GLN A 35 -3.54 -7.28 -9.12
CA GLN A 35 -3.64 -8.72 -9.43
C GLN A 35 -3.93 -9.56 -8.17
N ASN A 36 -3.51 -9.09 -6.99
CA ASN A 36 -3.89 -9.65 -5.69
C ASN A 36 -5.31 -9.25 -5.25
N ARG A 37 -6.22 -9.09 -6.22
CA ARG A 37 -7.65 -8.75 -6.09
C ARG A 37 -7.97 -7.46 -5.31
N SER A 38 -6.97 -6.61 -5.04
CA SER A 38 -7.12 -5.41 -4.23
C SER A 38 -7.80 -4.28 -5.03
N LEU A 39 -9.02 -3.92 -4.63
CA LEU A 39 -9.70 -2.71 -5.11
C LEU A 39 -8.91 -1.46 -4.78
N PHE A 40 -8.28 -1.40 -3.60
CA PHE A 40 -7.50 -0.26 -3.17
C PHE A 40 -6.32 -0.01 -4.13
N ALA A 41 -5.60 -1.07 -4.50
CA ALA A 41 -4.56 -1.00 -5.52
C ALA A 41 -5.11 -0.59 -6.91
N ALA A 42 -6.31 -1.04 -7.28
CA ALA A 42 -6.96 -0.59 -8.51
C ALA A 42 -7.36 0.91 -8.47
N ARG A 43 -7.80 1.44 -7.30
CA ARG A 43 -8.00 2.89 -7.10
C ARG A 43 -6.67 3.64 -7.19
N CYS A 44 -5.58 3.11 -6.65
CA CYS A 44 -4.23 3.67 -6.79
C CYS A 44 -3.74 3.71 -8.26
N LEU A 45 -4.03 2.67 -9.05
CA LEU A 45 -3.75 2.64 -10.49
C LEU A 45 -4.56 3.72 -11.23
N VAL A 46 -5.86 3.81 -10.94
CA VAL A 46 -6.74 4.85 -11.52
C VAL A 46 -6.28 6.25 -11.13
N GLN A 47 -5.89 6.51 -9.88
CA GLN A 47 -5.30 7.79 -9.46
C GLN A 47 -4.01 8.11 -10.24
N THR A 48 -3.17 7.12 -10.49
CA THR A 48 -1.95 7.29 -11.30
C THR A 48 -2.29 7.68 -12.74
N CYS A 49 -3.28 7.02 -13.35
CA CYS A 49 -3.77 7.37 -14.69
C CYS A 49 -4.43 8.76 -14.73
N ILE A 50 -5.07 9.21 -13.64
CA ILE A 50 -5.64 10.55 -13.53
C ILE A 50 -4.55 11.63 -13.57
N GLU A 51 -3.51 11.53 -12.75
CA GLU A 51 -2.44 12.55 -12.78
C GLU A 51 -1.60 12.46 -14.06
N ALA A 52 -1.32 11.26 -14.58
CA ALA A 52 -0.65 11.10 -15.88
C ALA A 52 -1.44 11.77 -17.01
N HIS A 53 -2.76 11.54 -17.10
CA HIS A 53 -3.65 12.24 -18.02
C HIS A 53 -3.56 13.76 -17.85
N ARG A 54 -3.64 14.26 -16.61
CA ARG A 54 -3.63 15.70 -16.33
C ARG A 54 -2.27 16.35 -16.64
N SER A 55 -1.15 15.64 -16.48
CA SER A 55 0.17 16.05 -16.97
C SER A 55 0.33 15.91 -18.50
N GLY A 56 -0.66 15.37 -19.22
CA GLY A 56 -0.68 15.27 -20.67
C GLY A 56 0.08 14.06 -21.22
N ILE A 57 0.36 13.06 -20.38
CA ILE A 57 1.03 11.83 -20.76
C ILE A 57 0.02 10.90 -21.45
N SER A 58 0.33 10.51 -22.68
CA SER A 58 -0.52 9.62 -23.46
C SER A 58 -0.24 8.14 -23.17
N LEU A 59 -1.15 7.27 -23.60
CA LEU A 59 -0.94 5.82 -23.54
C LEU A 59 0.33 5.38 -24.29
N ARG A 60 0.70 6.09 -25.37
CA ARG A 60 1.88 5.79 -26.19
C ARG A 60 3.19 6.13 -25.47
N ASP A 61 3.17 7.15 -24.62
CA ASP A 61 4.34 7.53 -23.82
C ASP A 61 4.56 6.49 -22.70
N LEU A 62 3.48 5.99 -22.10
CA LEU A 62 3.52 4.85 -21.16
C LEU A 62 3.99 3.55 -21.83
N GLU A 63 3.54 3.26 -23.06
CA GLU A 63 4.00 2.12 -23.87
C GLU A 63 5.50 2.22 -24.20
N GLY A 64 5.97 3.39 -24.60
CA GLY A 64 7.38 3.67 -24.86
C GLY A 64 8.24 3.52 -23.60
N ALA A 65 7.82 4.15 -22.50
CA ALA A 65 8.52 4.08 -21.22
C ALA A 65 8.55 2.65 -20.66
N LEU A 66 7.45 1.89 -20.75
CA LEU A 66 7.41 0.48 -20.36
C LEU A 66 8.35 -0.38 -21.21
N THR A 67 8.44 -0.11 -22.51
CA THR A 67 9.39 -0.79 -23.41
C THR A 67 10.84 -0.52 -22.99
N VAL A 68 11.19 0.74 -22.69
CA VAL A 68 12.53 1.12 -22.22
C VAL A 68 12.85 0.50 -20.85
N ALA A 69 11.93 0.58 -19.89
CA ALA A 69 12.09 -0.04 -18.57
C ALA A 69 12.23 -1.58 -18.66
N GLY A 70 11.48 -2.22 -19.57
CA GLY A 70 11.59 -3.65 -19.85
C GLY A 70 12.98 -4.02 -20.39
N LEU A 71 13.54 -3.24 -21.31
CA LEU A 71 14.89 -3.43 -21.85
C LEU A 71 15.98 -3.23 -20.77
N GLN A 72 15.87 -2.18 -19.96
CA GLN A 72 16.76 -1.93 -18.81
C GLN A 72 16.71 -3.06 -17.78
N SER A 73 15.54 -3.66 -17.57
CA SER A 73 15.30 -4.79 -16.65
C SER A 73 15.64 -6.16 -17.26
N GLY A 74 16.43 -6.22 -18.35
CA GLY A 74 16.81 -7.48 -19.01
C GLY A 74 15.64 -8.31 -19.54
N GLY A 75 14.50 -7.68 -19.82
CA GLY A 75 13.26 -8.32 -20.24
C GLY A 75 12.41 -8.96 -19.14
N GLN A 76 12.78 -8.81 -17.86
CA GLN A 76 12.15 -9.53 -16.73
C GLN A 76 11.12 -8.70 -15.93
N LEU A 77 10.79 -7.48 -16.35
CA LEU A 77 9.94 -6.54 -15.58
C LEU A 77 8.47 -7.00 -15.44
N LEU A 78 7.92 -7.55 -16.52
CA LEU A 78 6.57 -8.10 -16.66
C LEU A 78 6.58 -9.09 -17.83
N ALA A 79 5.76 -10.14 -17.78
CA ALA A 79 5.52 -10.99 -18.96
C ALA A 79 4.79 -10.21 -20.07
N PRO A 80 4.95 -10.55 -21.37
CA PRO A 80 4.33 -9.79 -22.46
C PRO A 80 2.81 -9.59 -22.33
N LEU A 81 2.08 -10.65 -21.93
CA LEU A 81 0.64 -10.57 -21.66
C LEU A 81 0.30 -9.62 -20.49
N GLU A 82 1.17 -9.50 -19.50
CA GLU A 82 0.99 -8.58 -18.38
C GLU A 82 1.28 -7.13 -18.79
N GLN A 83 2.24 -6.91 -19.71
CA GLN A 83 2.50 -5.59 -20.31
C GLN A 83 1.29 -5.13 -21.14
N GLU A 84 0.79 -5.99 -22.04
CA GLU A 84 -0.45 -5.75 -22.81
C GLU A 84 -1.64 -5.49 -21.90
N THR A 85 -1.77 -6.24 -20.80
CA THR A 85 -2.85 -6.07 -19.82
C THR A 85 -2.73 -4.74 -19.07
N ALA A 86 -1.55 -4.38 -18.57
CA ALA A 86 -1.32 -3.13 -17.84
C ALA A 86 -1.57 -1.90 -18.74
N LEU A 87 -1.08 -1.93 -19.99
CA LEU A 87 -1.33 -0.88 -20.98
C LEU A 87 -2.81 -0.83 -21.40
N SER A 88 -3.49 -1.97 -21.54
CA SER A 88 -4.93 -2.02 -21.80
C SER A 88 -5.74 -1.36 -20.69
N TRP A 89 -5.39 -1.64 -19.42
CA TRP A 89 -6.04 -1.02 -18.26
C TRP A 89 -5.77 0.49 -18.20
N ALA A 90 -4.52 0.91 -18.40
CA ALA A 90 -4.15 2.32 -18.50
C ALA A 90 -4.95 3.01 -19.62
N GLY A 91 -5.05 2.37 -20.79
CA GLY A 91 -5.84 2.84 -21.93
C GLY A 91 -7.33 3.01 -21.60
N PHE A 92 -7.96 2.06 -20.90
CA PHE A 92 -9.35 2.22 -20.47
C PHE A 92 -9.54 3.38 -19.48
N ALA A 93 -8.62 3.59 -18.55
CA ALA A 93 -8.67 4.75 -17.65
C ALA A 93 -8.51 6.06 -18.43
N LEU A 94 -7.42 6.22 -19.20
CA LEU A 94 -7.13 7.43 -19.99
C LEU A 94 -8.26 7.77 -20.98
N LEU A 95 -8.79 6.78 -21.71
CA LEU A 95 -9.92 6.99 -22.63
C LEU A 95 -11.22 7.36 -21.90
N THR A 96 -11.40 6.94 -20.64
CA THR A 96 -12.54 7.36 -19.81
C THR A 96 -12.40 8.82 -19.38
N LEU A 97 -11.18 9.25 -19.03
CA LEU A 97 -10.88 10.64 -18.67
C LEU A 97 -11.04 11.58 -19.87
N GLU A 98 -10.63 11.14 -21.06
CA GLU A 98 -10.95 11.79 -22.34
C GLU A 98 -12.47 11.90 -22.56
N ALA A 99 -13.20 10.79 -22.47
CA ALA A 99 -14.64 10.73 -22.79
C ALA A 99 -15.55 11.53 -21.84
N ILE A 100 -15.11 11.82 -20.62
CA ILE A 100 -15.82 12.71 -19.68
C ILE A 100 -15.24 14.14 -19.63
N GLY A 101 -14.16 14.41 -20.36
CA GLY A 101 -13.52 15.72 -20.42
C GLY A 101 -12.92 16.17 -19.10
N VAL A 102 -12.10 15.34 -18.45
CA VAL A 102 -11.26 15.79 -17.33
C VAL A 102 -10.19 16.74 -17.88
N PRO A 103 -10.08 17.99 -17.39
CA PRO A 103 -9.15 18.97 -17.94
C PRO A 103 -7.70 18.66 -17.57
N LEU A 104 -6.82 19.02 -18.50
CA LEU A 104 -5.38 18.94 -18.34
C LEU A 104 -4.86 20.04 -17.39
N HIS A 105 -3.61 19.91 -16.93
CA HIS A 105 -2.88 21.00 -16.30
C HIS A 105 -2.43 22.02 -17.36
N THR A 106 -2.32 23.30 -16.99
CA THR A 106 -2.01 24.39 -17.94
C THR A 106 -0.66 24.25 -18.64
N GLU A 107 0.27 23.47 -18.06
CA GLU A 107 1.55 23.10 -18.69
C GLU A 107 1.36 21.97 -19.71
N ALA A 108 0.49 21.00 -19.42
CA ALA A 108 0.11 19.92 -20.31
C ALA A 108 -0.71 20.41 -21.51
N GLU A 109 -1.60 21.40 -21.34
CA GLU A 109 -2.29 22.07 -22.46
C GLU A 109 -1.30 22.67 -23.47
N ARG A 110 -0.21 23.28 -22.97
CA ARG A 110 0.88 23.85 -23.79
C ARG A 110 1.73 22.77 -24.47
N ARG A 111 1.87 21.58 -23.87
CA ARG A 111 2.47 20.38 -24.51
C ARG A 111 1.55 19.87 -25.63
N GLY A 112 0.29 19.59 -25.31
CA GLY A 112 -0.71 19.03 -26.22
C GLY A 112 -0.97 19.88 -27.47
N ALA A 113 -1.01 21.21 -27.32
CA ALA A 113 -1.16 22.15 -28.44
C ALA A 113 -0.01 22.09 -29.48
N ARG A 114 1.13 21.46 -29.15
CA ARG A 114 2.23 21.17 -30.09
C ARG A 114 2.22 19.73 -30.61
N ALA A 115 1.60 18.81 -29.88
CA ALA A 115 1.53 17.39 -30.25
C ALA A 115 0.35 17.07 -31.20
N GLY A 116 -0.68 17.91 -31.23
CA GLY A 116 -1.92 17.68 -32.01
C GLY A 116 -1.76 17.55 -33.53
N GLU A 117 -0.64 17.98 -34.11
CA GLU A 117 -0.34 17.76 -35.54
C GLU A 117 0.20 16.34 -35.82
N LEU A 118 0.52 15.56 -34.77
CA LEU A 118 1.09 14.21 -34.88
C LEU A 118 0.11 13.11 -34.45
N GLU A 119 -1.20 13.34 -34.53
CA GLU A 119 -2.23 12.35 -34.17
C GLU A 119 -2.10 11.09 -35.06
N ALA A 120 -1.52 10.04 -34.48
CA ALA A 120 -1.24 8.80 -35.17
C ALA A 120 -2.53 8.04 -35.49
N ALA A 121 -2.50 7.19 -36.54
CA ALA A 121 -3.64 6.42 -36.99
C ALA A 121 -4.26 5.57 -35.85
N VAL A 122 -5.40 6.01 -35.33
CA VAL A 122 -6.17 5.33 -34.27
C VAL A 122 -6.42 3.88 -34.66
N THR A 123 -5.91 2.95 -33.88
CA THR A 123 -6.00 1.52 -34.21
C THR A 123 -7.46 1.04 -34.09
N ALA A 124 -7.82 -0.01 -34.85
CA ALA A 124 -9.14 -0.63 -34.75
C ALA A 124 -9.44 -1.13 -33.32
N ALA A 125 -8.41 -1.55 -32.58
CA ALA A 125 -8.51 -1.91 -31.16
C ALA A 125 -8.87 -0.69 -30.28
N GLN A 126 -8.17 0.43 -30.43
CA GLN A 126 -8.46 1.67 -29.71
C GLN A 126 -9.84 2.24 -30.06
N GLN A 127 -10.30 2.10 -31.31
CA GLN A 127 -11.69 2.45 -31.68
C GLN A 127 -12.71 1.53 -30.97
N GLY A 128 -12.40 0.24 -30.82
CA GLY A 128 -13.20 -0.70 -30.02
C GLY A 128 -13.26 -0.30 -28.53
N MET A 129 -12.11 0.06 -27.95
CA MET A 129 -12.03 0.57 -26.57
C MET A 129 -12.86 1.84 -26.38
N ARG A 130 -12.71 2.86 -27.24
CA ARG A 130 -13.51 4.10 -27.20
C ARG A 130 -15.02 3.84 -27.25
N ARG A 131 -15.48 2.84 -28.02
CA ARG A 131 -16.91 2.44 -28.05
C ARG A 131 -17.36 1.79 -26.74
N LEU A 132 -16.56 0.90 -26.15
CA LEU A 132 -16.87 0.29 -24.84
C LEU A 132 -16.91 1.35 -23.73
N VAL A 133 -15.94 2.27 -23.72
CA VAL A 133 -15.92 3.41 -22.79
C VAL A 133 -17.19 4.25 -22.90
N ALA A 134 -17.56 4.70 -24.10
CA ALA A 134 -18.78 5.49 -24.30
C ALA A 134 -20.04 4.77 -23.79
N GLN A 135 -20.21 3.49 -24.16
CA GLN A 135 -21.32 2.66 -23.68
C GLN A 135 -21.35 2.54 -22.15
N THR A 136 -20.19 2.32 -21.50
CA THR A 136 -20.11 2.17 -20.04
C THR A 136 -20.32 3.51 -19.31
N VAL A 137 -19.84 4.63 -19.86
CA VAL A 137 -20.09 5.98 -19.33
C VAL A 137 -21.59 6.31 -19.36
N ASP A 138 -22.29 5.98 -20.46
CA ASP A 138 -23.74 6.21 -20.56
C ASP A 138 -24.55 5.25 -19.67
N MET A 139 -24.09 4.00 -19.48
CA MET A 139 -24.65 3.11 -18.45
C MET A 139 -24.47 3.69 -17.04
N TYR A 140 -23.28 4.21 -16.71
CA TYR A 140 -22.99 4.83 -15.40
C TYR A 140 -23.89 6.04 -15.14
N ARG A 141 -24.05 6.93 -16.13
CA ARG A 141 -25.01 8.05 -16.11
C ARG A 141 -26.46 7.58 -15.91
N GLY A 142 -26.81 6.38 -16.39
CA GLY A 142 -28.07 5.68 -16.11
C GLY A 142 -28.18 5.02 -14.73
N GLY A 143 -27.28 5.35 -13.78
CA GLY A 143 -27.26 4.78 -12.43
C GLY A 143 -26.66 3.38 -12.35
N PHE A 144 -25.64 3.08 -13.15
CA PHE A 144 -24.90 1.81 -13.11
C PHE A 144 -23.53 1.96 -12.44
N ASP A 145 -23.54 2.00 -11.11
CA ASP A 145 -22.35 2.11 -10.27
C ASP A 145 -21.70 0.74 -9.94
N ALA A 146 -20.54 0.77 -9.28
CA ALA A 146 -19.80 -0.44 -8.93
C ALA A 146 -20.58 -1.35 -7.97
N ARG A 147 -21.38 -0.77 -7.06
CA ARG A 147 -22.22 -1.53 -6.11
C ARG A 147 -23.29 -2.33 -6.86
N ARG A 148 -24.01 -1.70 -7.78
CA ARG A 148 -25.01 -2.33 -8.65
C ARG A 148 -24.40 -3.39 -9.56
N MET A 149 -23.21 -3.11 -10.10
CA MET A 149 -22.42 -4.06 -10.87
C MET A 149 -22.04 -5.30 -10.05
N LEU A 150 -21.52 -5.15 -8.83
CA LEU A 150 -21.20 -6.28 -7.95
C LEU A 150 -22.44 -7.12 -7.60
N LEU A 151 -23.57 -6.47 -7.31
CA LEU A 151 -24.83 -7.15 -7.03
C LEU A 151 -25.31 -7.98 -8.22
N GLN A 152 -25.28 -7.42 -9.44
CA GLN A 152 -25.57 -8.19 -10.65
C GLN A 152 -24.62 -9.37 -10.83
N GLN A 153 -23.35 -9.24 -10.48
CA GLN A 153 -22.36 -10.29 -10.64
C GLN A 153 -22.53 -11.41 -9.60
N ALA A 154 -22.87 -11.08 -8.35
CA ALA A 154 -23.24 -12.07 -7.34
C ALA A 154 -24.50 -12.88 -7.76
N LEU A 155 -25.47 -12.22 -8.39
CA LEU A 155 -26.69 -12.87 -8.92
C LEU A 155 -26.43 -13.68 -10.21
N ALA A 156 -25.52 -13.21 -11.08
CA ALA A 156 -25.30 -13.78 -12.41
C ALA A 156 -24.19 -14.83 -12.48
N THR A 157 -23.38 -15.03 -11.43
CA THR A 157 -22.32 -16.06 -11.40
C THR A 157 -22.88 -17.45 -11.72
N PRO A 158 -22.60 -18.02 -12.90
CA PRO A 158 -23.12 -19.34 -13.26
C PRO A 158 -22.35 -20.42 -12.52
N LYS A 159 -22.98 -21.57 -12.25
CA LYS A 159 -22.28 -22.74 -11.66
C LYS A 159 -21.13 -23.30 -12.52
N GLY A 160 -21.02 -22.87 -13.79
CA GLY A 160 -19.91 -23.17 -14.69
C GLY A 160 -18.84 -22.06 -14.81
N GLY A 161 -18.95 -20.97 -14.04
CA GLY A 161 -18.06 -19.81 -14.15
C GLY A 161 -18.37 -18.91 -15.36
N LEU A 162 -17.50 -17.92 -15.59
CA LEU A 162 -17.52 -17.04 -16.76
C LEU A 162 -16.39 -17.43 -17.72
N GLY A 163 -16.67 -17.43 -19.03
CA GLY A 163 -15.62 -17.62 -20.04
C GLY A 163 -14.60 -16.48 -20.02
N PRO A 164 -13.34 -16.71 -20.43
CA PRO A 164 -12.25 -15.75 -20.25
C PRO A 164 -12.51 -14.40 -20.93
N PHE A 165 -13.12 -14.39 -22.12
CA PHE A 165 -13.54 -13.16 -22.79
C PHE A 165 -14.59 -12.37 -21.99
N ALA A 166 -15.56 -13.06 -21.38
CA ALA A 166 -16.58 -12.41 -20.55
C ALA A 166 -15.98 -11.84 -19.26
N ALA A 167 -15.04 -12.55 -18.62
CA ALA A 167 -14.29 -12.06 -17.47
C ALA A 167 -13.44 -10.82 -17.81
N LEU A 168 -12.75 -10.81 -18.96
CA LEU A 168 -11.98 -9.65 -19.42
C LEU A 168 -12.87 -8.44 -19.73
N MET A 169 -13.97 -8.64 -20.46
CA MET A 169 -14.94 -7.55 -20.75
C MET A 169 -15.58 -6.99 -19.47
N GLN A 170 -15.93 -7.87 -18.53
CA GLN A 170 -16.41 -7.51 -17.20
C GLN A 170 -15.38 -6.68 -16.45
N GLN A 171 -14.11 -7.06 -16.49
CA GLN A 171 -12.99 -6.37 -15.82
C GLN A 171 -12.71 -5.00 -16.41
N ASN A 172 -12.72 -4.86 -17.74
CA ASN A 172 -12.60 -3.56 -18.41
C ASN A 172 -13.78 -2.63 -18.03
N THR A 173 -15.00 -3.17 -18.01
CA THR A 173 -16.20 -2.44 -17.52
C THR A 173 -16.04 -2.02 -16.06
N ARG A 174 -15.50 -2.91 -15.18
CA ARG A 174 -15.21 -2.57 -13.78
C ARG A 174 -14.25 -1.38 -13.67
N LEU A 175 -13.20 -1.36 -14.48
CA LEU A 175 -12.16 -0.33 -14.42
C LEU A 175 -12.65 1.03 -14.94
N ILE A 176 -13.49 1.05 -15.98
CA ILE A 176 -14.15 2.28 -16.46
C ILE A 176 -15.04 2.87 -15.35
N ILE A 177 -15.88 2.04 -14.72
CA ILE A 177 -16.75 2.47 -13.62
C ILE A 177 -15.92 2.96 -12.42
N LEU A 178 -14.84 2.25 -12.07
CA LEU A 178 -13.93 2.68 -11.00
C LEU A 178 -13.24 4.02 -11.32
N THR A 179 -12.92 4.27 -12.59
CA THR A 179 -12.38 5.57 -13.05
C THR A 179 -13.40 6.69 -12.83
N LEU A 180 -14.67 6.46 -13.19
CA LEU A 180 -15.75 7.42 -12.95
C LEU A 180 -16.00 7.67 -11.46
N GLU A 181 -15.96 6.63 -10.64
CA GLU A 181 -16.11 6.76 -9.18
C GLU A 181 -14.94 7.52 -8.56
N VAL A 182 -13.69 7.22 -8.90
CA VAL A 182 -12.54 7.97 -8.37
C VAL A 182 -12.58 9.44 -8.83
N VAL A 183 -12.91 9.74 -10.09
CA VAL A 183 -13.06 11.12 -10.59
C VAL A 183 -14.18 11.89 -9.87
N ARG A 184 -15.29 11.23 -9.57
CA ARG A 184 -16.41 11.79 -8.79
C ARG A 184 -16.02 12.02 -7.33
N ASP A 185 -15.46 11.00 -6.67
CA ASP A 185 -15.02 11.05 -5.26
C ASP A 185 -13.92 12.12 -5.06
N ALA A 186 -13.13 12.36 -6.11
CA ALA A 186 -12.12 13.41 -6.20
C ALA A 186 -12.67 14.84 -6.29
N GLY A 187 -13.94 15.01 -6.69
CA GLY A 187 -14.51 16.32 -7.03
C GLY A 187 -13.86 16.96 -8.26
N LEU A 188 -13.26 16.17 -9.16
CA LEU A 188 -12.61 16.71 -10.36
C LEU A 188 -13.65 17.24 -11.36
N PRO A 189 -13.41 18.41 -11.98
CA PRO A 189 -14.31 18.95 -12.99
C PRO A 189 -14.35 18.05 -14.24
N THR A 190 -15.56 17.90 -14.80
CA THR A 190 -15.85 17.10 -16.00
C THR A 190 -16.76 17.89 -16.94
N ALA A 191 -16.74 17.59 -18.24
CA ALA A 191 -17.55 18.27 -19.26
C ALA A 191 -19.08 18.06 -19.09
N ALA A 192 -19.47 16.99 -18.38
CA ALA A 192 -20.81 16.81 -17.83
C ALA A 192 -20.69 16.25 -16.41
N PRO A 193 -21.49 16.73 -15.43
CA PRO A 193 -21.35 16.33 -14.03
C PRO A 193 -21.62 14.84 -13.83
N LEU A 194 -20.75 14.17 -13.07
CA LEU A 194 -20.97 12.79 -12.64
C LEU A 194 -21.98 12.79 -11.50
N GLY A 195 -23.13 12.12 -11.69
CA GLY A 195 -24.17 12.03 -10.68
C GLY A 195 -23.70 11.30 -9.42
N ALA A 196 -24.31 11.63 -8.28
CA ALA A 196 -24.16 10.84 -7.07
C ALA A 196 -24.61 9.39 -7.32
N SER A 197 -23.93 8.40 -6.73
CA SER A 197 -24.41 7.02 -6.76
C SER A 197 -25.75 6.94 -6.01
N VAL A 198 -26.76 6.44 -6.70
CA VAL A 198 -28.13 6.24 -6.17
C VAL A 198 -28.15 5.24 -5.01
N LEU A 199 -27.06 4.49 -4.81
CA LEU A 199 -26.87 3.49 -3.77
C LEU A 199 -25.72 3.80 -2.81
N SER A 200 -25.13 5.00 -2.87
CA SER A 200 -24.29 5.50 -1.77
C SER A 200 -25.21 6.08 -0.69
N PRO A 201 -25.12 5.65 0.58
CA PRO A 201 -25.84 6.35 1.65
C PRO A 201 -25.37 7.80 1.72
N ALA A 202 -26.27 8.73 2.03
CA ALA A 202 -25.89 10.12 2.24
C ALA A 202 -24.93 10.18 3.43
N ALA A 203 -23.73 10.74 3.23
CA ALA A 203 -22.71 10.84 4.27
C ALA A 203 -23.17 11.83 5.35
N GLY A 204 -23.85 11.31 6.38
CA GLY A 204 -24.54 12.09 7.40
C GLY A 204 -25.86 11.46 7.88
N GLU A 205 -26.45 10.52 7.15
CA GLU A 205 -27.61 9.74 7.64
C GLU A 205 -27.15 8.58 8.54
N ASP A 206 -27.01 8.89 9.83
CA ASP A 206 -26.71 7.91 10.87
C ASP A 206 -27.90 6.93 11.03
N PRO A 207 -27.76 5.63 10.75
CA PRO A 207 -28.90 4.69 10.71
C PRO A 207 -29.54 4.42 12.09
N ASN A 208 -28.91 4.92 13.17
CA ASN A 208 -29.46 4.91 14.52
C ASN A 208 -30.15 6.23 14.93
N SER A 209 -30.25 7.23 14.04
CA SER A 209 -30.85 8.55 14.31
C SER A 209 -32.40 8.54 14.36
N SER A 210 -33.02 7.43 14.76
CA SER A 210 -34.46 7.33 14.98
C SER A 210 -34.83 7.79 16.40
N GLY A 211 -34.75 9.10 16.63
CA GLY A 211 -34.97 9.74 17.93
C GLY A 211 -36.09 10.78 17.92
N GLU A 212 -37.31 10.38 17.58
CA GLU A 212 -38.52 11.19 17.79
C GLU A 212 -39.56 10.39 18.59
N ASP A 213 -39.77 10.80 19.85
CA ASP A 213 -40.85 10.31 20.70
C ASP A 213 -42.21 10.91 20.25
N PRO A 214 -43.25 10.09 20.00
CA PRO A 214 -44.61 10.59 19.88
C PRO A 214 -45.19 10.87 21.28
N ASP A 215 -45.00 12.09 21.78
CA ASP A 215 -45.33 12.45 23.16
C ASP A 215 -46.85 12.42 23.47
N VAL A 216 -47.11 12.08 24.73
CA VAL A 216 -48.34 11.76 25.45
C VAL A 216 -49.56 12.66 25.17
N LEU A 217 -50.75 12.03 25.21
CA LEU A 217 -51.97 12.67 25.72
C LEU A 217 -52.57 11.86 26.89
N HIS A 218 -52.96 12.57 27.95
CA HIS A 218 -53.79 12.09 29.08
C HIS A 218 -55.21 11.69 28.59
N GLU A 219 -56.08 10.94 29.29
CA GLU A 219 -56.25 10.50 30.70
C GLU A 219 -57.11 9.19 30.67
N ASP A 220 -57.46 8.40 31.71
CA ASP A 220 -57.47 8.45 33.19
C ASP A 220 -57.56 6.97 33.74
N ALA A 221 -57.81 6.79 35.05
CA ALA A 221 -58.57 5.70 35.71
C ALA A 221 -57.83 4.44 36.23
N THR A 222 -57.33 4.59 37.46
CA THR A 222 -57.02 3.63 38.55
C THR A 222 -58.08 2.54 38.90
N PRO A 223 -57.84 1.53 39.81
CA PRO A 223 -56.58 1.04 40.45
C PRO A 223 -56.47 -0.52 40.73
N SER A 224 -55.38 -0.91 41.42
CA SER A 224 -55.28 -1.93 42.51
C SER A 224 -54.97 -3.43 42.26
N ALA A 225 -53.70 -3.81 42.56
CA ALA A 225 -53.22 -4.96 43.39
C ALA A 225 -51.67 -4.81 43.53
N GLU A 226 -51.00 -4.90 44.69
CA GLU A 226 -50.63 -6.09 45.51
C GLU A 226 -49.86 -7.18 44.70
N GLU A 227 -48.68 -7.69 45.10
CA GLU A 227 -47.84 -7.48 46.32
C GLU A 227 -46.35 -7.93 46.07
N LEU A 228 -45.55 -8.11 47.14
CA LEU A 228 -44.26 -8.88 47.23
C LEU A 228 -42.92 -8.27 46.72
N ARG A 229 -42.22 -7.62 47.67
CA ARG A 229 -40.75 -7.80 47.93
C ARG A 229 -40.54 -9.13 48.71
N PRO A 230 -39.34 -9.76 48.81
CA PRO A 230 -38.03 -9.17 49.22
C PRO A 230 -36.78 -9.93 48.66
N PRO A 231 -35.59 -9.97 49.32
CA PRO A 231 -34.82 -8.96 50.06
C PRO A 231 -33.49 -8.62 49.33
N ALA A 232 -32.59 -7.85 49.96
CA ALA A 232 -31.25 -7.53 49.45
C ALA A 232 -30.14 -8.11 50.35
N GLU A 233 -28.97 -8.41 49.76
CA GLU A 233 -27.71 -8.72 50.44
C GLU A 233 -26.51 -8.37 49.52
N PRO A 234 -25.23 -8.36 49.97
CA PRO A 234 -24.61 -7.09 50.34
C PRO A 234 -23.49 -6.58 49.41
N ARG A 235 -23.16 -5.29 49.57
CA ARG A 235 -22.08 -4.60 48.85
C ARG A 235 -20.71 -4.97 49.46
N VAL A 236 -19.80 -5.50 48.66
CA VAL A 236 -18.39 -5.71 49.05
C VAL A 236 -17.55 -4.56 48.51
N GLU A 237 -17.06 -3.71 49.41
CA GLU A 237 -16.12 -2.62 49.07
C GLU A 237 -14.68 -3.14 49.27
N GLY A 238 -13.99 -3.43 48.16
CA GLY A 238 -12.57 -3.77 48.14
C GLY A 238 -11.73 -2.57 47.67
N PRO A 239 -10.57 -2.29 48.29
CA PRO A 239 -9.71 -1.18 47.87
C PRO A 239 -8.99 -1.50 46.55
N GLY A 240 -9.61 -1.10 45.43
CA GLY A 240 -9.09 -1.29 44.08
C GLY A 240 -7.91 -0.37 43.74
N ASP A 241 -6.76 -1.00 43.51
CA ASP A 241 -5.45 -0.46 43.17
C ASP A 241 -5.43 0.72 42.17
N ALA A 242 -4.46 1.63 42.34
CA ALA A 242 -4.29 2.87 41.56
C ALA A 242 -3.61 2.63 40.20
N GLY A 243 -4.12 1.67 39.43
CA GLY A 243 -3.63 1.33 38.09
C GLY A 243 -3.77 2.50 37.11
N LYS A 244 -2.63 3.08 36.70
CA LYS A 244 -2.57 4.15 35.69
C LYS A 244 -3.13 3.66 34.35
N ARG A 245 -4.39 4.00 34.04
CA ARG A 245 -4.88 3.90 32.67
C ARG A 245 -4.07 4.84 31.78
N ALA A 246 -3.44 4.31 30.75
CA ALA A 246 -2.94 5.12 29.64
C ALA A 246 -4.12 5.89 29.01
N PRO A 247 -3.90 7.10 28.47
CA PRO A 247 -4.95 7.79 27.73
C PRO A 247 -5.33 6.92 26.53
N GLY A 248 -6.60 6.52 26.46
CA GLY A 248 -7.11 5.77 25.32
C GLY A 248 -6.90 6.57 24.04
N ALA A 249 -6.36 5.93 23.01
CA ALA A 249 -6.27 6.54 21.69
C ALA A 249 -7.68 6.83 21.19
N ALA A 250 -8.11 8.08 21.33
CA ALA A 250 -9.37 8.53 20.76
C ALA A 250 -9.28 8.34 19.24
N GLN A 251 -10.16 7.49 18.70
CA GLN A 251 -10.34 7.41 17.26
C GLN A 251 -10.97 8.73 16.82
N VAL A 252 -10.13 9.67 16.38
CA VAL A 252 -10.57 10.95 15.86
C VAL A 252 -11.10 10.70 14.46
N ASP A 253 -12.42 10.54 14.34
CA ASP A 253 -13.10 10.52 13.06
C ASP A 253 -13.00 11.91 12.43
N PHE A 254 -11.93 12.13 11.67
CA PHE A 254 -11.71 13.37 10.92
C PHE A 254 -12.73 13.45 9.77
N PRO A 255 -13.39 14.60 9.56
CA PRO A 255 -14.24 14.77 8.39
C PRO A 255 -13.41 14.62 7.12
N THR A 256 -13.80 13.68 6.26
CA THR A 256 -13.23 13.49 4.92
C THR A 256 -13.55 14.73 4.08
N VAL A 257 -12.57 15.65 3.99
CA VAL A 257 -12.68 16.84 3.16
C VAL A 257 -12.92 16.41 1.71
N HIS A 258 -14.03 16.85 1.12
CA HIS A 258 -14.39 16.53 -0.26
C HIS A 258 -13.44 17.22 -1.24
N GLY A 259 -12.38 16.51 -1.61
CA GLY A 259 -11.33 16.88 -2.56
C GLY A 259 -10.21 15.86 -2.44
N VAL A 260 -9.73 15.30 -3.56
CA VAL A 260 -8.98 14.02 -3.54
C VAL A 260 -7.80 13.94 -2.57
N PRO A 261 -7.76 12.88 -1.74
CA PRO A 261 -6.52 12.30 -1.27
C PRO A 261 -5.85 11.56 -2.44
N MET A 262 -4.99 12.23 -3.21
CA MET A 262 -4.11 11.59 -4.21
C MET A 262 -2.90 10.91 -3.55
N ASP A 263 -3.11 10.34 -2.36
CA ASP A 263 -2.07 9.92 -1.41
C ASP A 263 -1.05 8.99 -2.04
N TYR A 264 -1.50 8.00 -2.82
CA TYR A 264 -0.59 7.06 -3.49
C TYR A 264 0.37 7.77 -4.44
N VAL A 265 -0.18 8.64 -5.29
CA VAL A 265 0.55 9.29 -6.40
C VAL A 265 1.47 10.39 -5.87
N TYR A 266 1.15 11.02 -4.74
CA TYR A 266 1.86 12.17 -4.19
C TYR A 266 3.39 12.00 -4.13
N GLY A 267 3.90 10.82 -3.74
CA GLY A 267 5.35 10.55 -3.69
C GLY A 267 6.04 10.25 -5.03
N PHE A 268 5.28 10.18 -6.13
CA PHE A 268 5.78 10.02 -7.50
C PHE A 268 5.64 11.31 -8.32
N LEU A 269 5.03 12.37 -7.76
CA LEU A 269 4.85 13.65 -8.43
C LEU A 269 6.14 14.49 -8.38
N PRO A 270 6.42 15.30 -9.42
CA PRO A 270 7.49 16.32 -9.38
C PRO A 270 7.30 17.33 -8.23
N ASP A 271 8.41 17.87 -7.72
CA ASP A 271 8.43 18.73 -6.52
C ASP A 271 7.51 19.95 -6.61
N GLN A 272 7.39 20.57 -7.78
CA GLN A 272 6.42 21.66 -8.02
C GLN A 272 4.98 21.19 -7.78
N ARG A 273 4.60 20.03 -8.34
CA ARG A 273 3.26 19.43 -8.20
C ARG A 273 3.00 19.02 -6.74
N ARG A 274 4.01 18.50 -6.03
CA ARG A 274 3.93 18.19 -4.59
C ARG A 274 3.69 19.45 -3.75
N ALA A 275 4.40 20.55 -4.06
CA ALA A 275 4.24 21.83 -3.37
C ALA A 275 2.85 22.47 -3.63
N GLU A 276 2.33 22.40 -4.85
CA GLU A 276 0.97 22.85 -5.17
C GLU A 276 -0.10 22.12 -4.36
N LEU A 277 -0.04 20.78 -4.30
CA LEU A 277 -0.97 19.97 -3.51
C LEU A 277 -0.83 20.22 -2.00
N ALA A 278 0.40 20.33 -1.49
CA ALA A 278 0.67 20.66 -0.09
C ALA A 278 0.07 22.03 0.30
N GLY A 279 0.13 23.01 -0.60
CA GLY A 279 -0.52 24.31 -0.43
C GLY A 279 -2.06 24.22 -0.41
N ALA A 280 -2.64 23.39 -1.29
CA ALA A 280 -4.09 23.18 -1.36
C ALA A 280 -4.67 22.45 -0.13
N VAL A 281 -3.90 21.54 0.48
CA VAL A 281 -4.30 20.75 1.68
C VAL A 281 -4.20 21.55 2.98
N GLY A 282 -3.63 22.76 2.97
CA GLY A 282 -3.60 23.65 4.14
C GLY A 282 -2.41 23.46 5.08
N GLY A 283 -1.33 22.80 4.63
CA GLY A 283 0.00 22.91 5.24
C GLY A 283 0.50 21.79 6.15
N ASP A 284 -0.28 20.74 6.43
CA ASP A 284 0.22 19.55 7.15
C ASP A 284 0.96 18.58 6.20
N VAL A 285 2.06 19.08 5.63
CA VAL A 285 2.85 18.38 4.60
C VAL A 285 3.44 17.08 5.12
N ALA A 286 3.95 17.08 6.35
CA ALA A 286 4.56 15.89 6.97
C ALA A 286 3.54 14.76 7.24
N ARG A 287 2.27 15.09 7.49
CA ARG A 287 1.19 14.10 7.52
C ARG A 287 0.88 13.56 6.13
N LEU A 288 0.77 14.43 5.12
CA LEU A 288 0.52 14.05 3.74
C LEU A 288 1.64 13.13 3.20
N GLU A 289 2.90 13.45 3.46
CA GLU A 289 4.07 12.64 3.10
C GLU A 289 4.04 11.26 3.78
N ARG A 290 3.84 11.21 5.11
CA ARG A 290 3.76 9.96 5.87
C ARG A 290 2.58 9.09 5.43
N ARG A 291 1.43 9.72 5.15
CA ARG A 291 0.22 9.07 4.63
C ARG A 291 0.46 8.49 3.24
N ALA A 292 1.05 9.28 2.34
CA ALA A 292 1.43 8.85 1.01
C ALA A 292 2.41 7.66 1.06
N ALA A 293 3.41 7.71 1.93
CA ALA A 293 4.39 6.65 2.12
C ALA A 293 3.77 5.36 2.67
N ALA A 294 2.86 5.46 3.65
CA ALA A 294 2.09 4.32 4.16
C ALA A 294 1.26 3.64 3.06
N VAL A 295 0.60 4.42 2.21
CA VAL A 295 -0.17 3.92 1.07
C VAL A 295 0.74 3.24 0.03
N ARG A 296 1.91 3.81 -0.27
CA ARG A 296 2.92 3.17 -1.14
C ARG A 296 3.44 1.85 -0.54
N LEU A 297 3.69 1.79 0.76
CA LEU A 297 4.06 0.56 1.47
C LEU A 297 2.96 -0.50 1.37
N GLN A 298 1.69 -0.16 1.58
CA GLN A 298 0.58 -1.11 1.47
C GLN A 298 0.39 -1.64 0.04
N VAL A 299 0.53 -0.79 -0.98
CA VAL A 299 0.50 -1.22 -2.39
C VAL A 299 1.69 -2.14 -2.69
N ALA A 300 2.92 -1.74 -2.36
CA ALA A 300 4.12 -2.52 -2.59
C ALA A 300 4.10 -3.88 -1.84
N PHE A 301 3.64 -3.91 -0.59
CA PHE A 301 3.41 -5.14 0.16
C PHE A 301 2.37 -6.06 -0.52
N THR A 302 1.26 -5.51 -0.99
CA THR A 302 0.20 -6.26 -1.66
C THR A 302 0.70 -6.92 -2.96
N GLY A 303 1.55 -6.23 -3.73
CA GLY A 303 2.25 -6.79 -4.90
C GLY A 303 3.36 -7.78 -4.54
N ALA A 304 4.06 -7.57 -3.42
CA ALA A 304 5.09 -8.49 -2.92
C ALA A 304 4.48 -9.84 -2.48
N LEU A 305 3.30 -9.85 -1.86
CA LEU A 305 2.56 -11.08 -1.55
C LEU A 305 2.10 -11.85 -2.80
N ALA A 306 1.91 -11.16 -3.93
CA ALA A 306 1.67 -11.79 -5.23
C ALA A 306 2.97 -12.33 -5.90
N GLY A 307 4.13 -12.15 -5.27
CA GLY A 307 5.42 -12.67 -5.74
C GLY A 307 6.26 -11.68 -6.57
N SER A 308 5.84 -10.41 -6.69
CA SER A 308 6.58 -9.41 -7.48
C SER A 308 7.84 -8.91 -6.77
N LEU A 309 9.01 -9.21 -7.34
CA LEU A 309 10.30 -8.70 -6.84
C LEU A 309 10.42 -7.17 -6.94
N LEU A 310 9.86 -6.56 -8.01
CA LEU A 310 9.77 -5.10 -8.13
C LEU A 310 9.03 -4.49 -6.94
N SER A 311 7.95 -5.15 -6.48
CA SER A 311 7.15 -4.70 -5.35
C SER A 311 7.86 -4.92 -4.01
N VAL A 312 8.64 -5.99 -3.85
CA VAL A 312 9.53 -6.17 -2.68
C VAL A 312 10.59 -5.06 -2.63
N THR A 313 11.24 -4.77 -3.76
CA THR A 313 12.28 -3.72 -3.84
C THR A 313 11.70 -2.35 -3.51
N ALA A 314 10.53 -2.01 -4.07
CA ALA A 314 9.84 -0.77 -3.78
C ALA A 314 9.39 -0.67 -2.31
N PHE A 315 8.92 -1.75 -1.69
CA PHE A 315 8.59 -1.79 -0.26
C PHE A 315 9.82 -1.48 0.60
N VAL A 316 10.97 -2.06 0.27
CA VAL A 316 12.25 -1.86 0.98
C VAL A 316 12.79 -0.44 0.80
N GLU A 317 12.72 0.12 -0.41
CA GLU A 317 13.10 1.52 -0.68
C GLU A 317 12.21 2.53 0.05
N GLU A 318 10.90 2.27 0.11
CA GLU A 318 9.95 3.12 0.83
C GLU A 318 10.13 3.04 2.35
N ALA A 319 10.35 1.82 2.88
CA ALA A 319 10.63 1.61 4.30
C ALA A 319 11.96 2.25 4.73
N PHE A 320 13.00 2.17 3.88
CA PHE A 320 14.27 2.88 4.07
C PHE A 320 14.06 4.41 4.11
N SER A 321 13.22 4.94 3.23
CA SER A 321 12.94 6.39 3.16
C SER A 321 12.20 6.87 4.42
N CYS A 322 11.11 6.20 4.80
CA CYS A 322 10.37 6.50 6.05
C CYS A 322 11.26 6.41 7.31
N TYR A 323 12.13 5.39 7.37
CA TYR A 323 13.09 5.19 8.45
C TYR A 323 14.10 6.35 8.49
N ARG A 324 14.65 6.74 7.33
CA ARG A 324 15.60 7.86 7.20
C ARG A 324 14.96 9.17 7.65
N GLU A 325 13.73 9.45 7.25
CA GLU A 325 12.92 10.62 7.61
C GLU A 325 12.53 10.68 9.11
N GLY A 326 12.85 9.66 9.89
CA GLY A 326 12.64 9.67 11.34
C GLY A 326 11.25 9.20 11.78
N PHE A 327 10.37 8.78 10.87
CA PHE A 327 9.08 8.20 11.24
C PHE A 327 9.27 6.90 12.06
N THR A 328 8.24 6.52 12.83
CA THR A 328 8.17 5.21 13.51
C THR A 328 7.31 4.26 12.70
N ALA A 329 7.59 2.96 12.78
CA ALA A 329 6.83 1.96 12.04
C ALA A 329 5.32 2.02 12.38
N GLN A 330 4.98 2.18 13.67
CA GLN A 330 3.59 2.41 14.10
C GLN A 330 2.99 3.72 13.54
N ALA A 331 3.74 4.83 13.52
CA ALA A 331 3.21 6.12 13.03
C ALA A 331 2.91 6.10 11.52
N VAL A 332 3.69 5.34 10.73
CA VAL A 332 3.42 5.08 9.31
C VAL A 332 2.23 4.15 9.16
N PHE A 333 2.21 3.00 9.86
CA PHE A 333 1.11 2.04 9.82
C PHE A 333 -0.24 2.67 10.19
N ASN A 334 -0.28 3.54 11.20
CA ASN A 334 -1.47 4.26 11.65
C ASN A 334 -2.01 5.30 10.65
N GLN A 335 -1.36 5.54 9.50
CA GLN A 335 -1.94 6.35 8.42
C GLN A 335 -2.86 5.54 7.50
N LEU A 336 -2.93 4.21 7.63
CA LEU A 336 -3.77 3.35 6.80
C LEU A 336 -5.18 3.19 7.40
N GLN A 337 -6.19 3.23 6.53
CA GLN A 337 -7.57 2.98 6.89
C GLN A 337 -7.87 1.46 6.81
N PRO A 338 -8.80 0.91 7.63
CA PRO A 338 -9.11 -0.52 7.63
C PRO A 338 -9.48 -1.09 6.26
N ASP A 339 -10.25 -0.34 5.46
CA ASP A 339 -10.72 -0.76 4.13
C ASP A 339 -9.57 -0.92 3.11
N GLU A 340 -8.45 -0.21 3.30
CA GLU A 340 -7.27 -0.28 2.43
C GLU A 340 -6.47 -1.58 2.66
N LEU A 341 -6.66 -2.19 3.83
CA LEU A 341 -6.11 -3.50 4.22
C LEU A 341 -7.00 -4.66 3.76
N MET A 342 -8.23 -4.40 3.29
CA MET A 342 -9.20 -5.44 2.91
C MET A 342 -9.13 -5.86 1.44
N GLN A 343 -9.14 -7.17 1.19
CA GLN A 343 -9.41 -7.73 -0.14
C GLN A 343 -10.92 -7.71 -0.47
N SER A 344 -11.47 -6.54 -0.79
CA SER A 344 -12.71 -6.50 -1.57
C SER A 344 -12.42 -7.00 -2.99
N GLY A 345 -12.73 -8.28 -3.26
CA GLY A 345 -12.27 -9.04 -4.45
C GLY A 345 -12.90 -8.65 -5.78
N ILE A 346 -12.87 -7.36 -6.12
CA ILE A 346 -13.48 -6.76 -7.32
C ILE A 346 -12.64 -7.03 -8.58
N VAL A 347 -11.32 -7.10 -8.44
CA VAL A 347 -10.41 -7.38 -9.56
C VAL A 347 -10.27 -8.90 -9.73
N LEU A 348 -10.46 -9.40 -10.95
CA LEU A 348 -10.19 -10.81 -11.27
C LEU A 348 -8.70 -10.96 -11.66
N PRO A 349 -7.98 -11.97 -11.15
CA PRO A 349 -6.62 -12.24 -11.61
C PRO A 349 -6.68 -12.80 -13.05
N ILE A 350 -5.90 -12.22 -13.96
CA ILE A 350 -5.95 -12.58 -15.39
C ILE A 350 -5.03 -13.77 -15.71
N ALA A 351 -3.86 -13.85 -15.07
CA ALA A 351 -2.84 -14.87 -15.35
C ALA A 351 -2.34 -15.63 -14.12
N ALA A 352 -2.33 -15.00 -12.94
CA ALA A 352 -1.79 -15.60 -11.72
C ALA A 352 -2.79 -16.53 -11.01
N ALA A 353 -2.28 -17.62 -10.45
CA ALA A 353 -2.97 -18.30 -9.37
C ALA A 353 -3.13 -17.33 -8.19
N ALA A 354 -4.29 -17.34 -7.52
CA ALA A 354 -4.48 -16.49 -6.35
C ALA A 354 -3.43 -16.84 -5.27
N PRO A 355 -2.75 -15.86 -4.66
CA PRO A 355 -1.72 -16.15 -3.67
C PRO A 355 -2.32 -16.85 -2.45
N ALA A 356 -1.52 -17.72 -1.82
CA ALA A 356 -1.96 -18.54 -0.69
C ALA A 356 -2.30 -17.75 0.59
N GLU A 357 -1.94 -16.47 0.64
CA GLU A 357 -2.09 -15.59 1.80
C GLU A 357 -2.73 -14.27 1.34
N ALA A 358 -3.83 -13.88 2.00
CA ALA A 358 -4.39 -12.54 1.86
C ALA A 358 -3.49 -11.50 2.57
N PRO A 359 -3.34 -10.28 2.03
CA PRO A 359 -2.81 -9.17 2.81
C PRO A 359 -3.68 -8.96 4.05
N THR A 360 -3.04 -8.74 5.19
CA THR A 360 -3.68 -8.35 6.44
C THR A 360 -2.84 -7.29 7.11
N GLY A 361 -3.46 -6.43 7.94
CA GLY A 361 -2.73 -5.44 8.73
C GLY A 361 -1.62 -6.07 9.58
N VAL A 362 -1.86 -7.26 10.14
CA VAL A 362 -0.87 -8.01 10.95
C VAL A 362 0.39 -8.34 10.14
N LEU A 363 0.22 -8.89 8.93
CA LEU A 363 1.34 -9.23 8.06
C LEU A 363 2.09 -7.99 7.55
N LEU A 364 1.38 -6.91 7.22
CA LEU A 364 2.00 -5.63 6.83
C LEU A 364 2.82 -5.03 7.98
N ALA A 365 2.23 -4.97 9.19
CA ALA A 365 2.89 -4.46 10.38
C ALA A 365 4.15 -5.27 10.72
N GLN A 366 4.09 -6.61 10.57
CA GLN A 366 5.24 -7.49 10.74
C GLN A 366 6.32 -7.25 9.67
N TRP A 367 5.97 -7.10 8.40
CA TRP A 367 6.93 -6.77 7.32
C TRP A 367 7.61 -5.42 7.55
N LEU A 368 6.84 -4.38 7.92
CA LEU A 368 7.37 -3.05 8.21
C LEU A 368 8.34 -3.10 9.40
N SER A 369 7.99 -3.84 10.45
CA SER A 369 8.85 -4.06 11.62
C SER A 369 10.13 -4.81 11.28
N ILE A 370 10.06 -5.86 10.45
CA ILE A 370 11.24 -6.60 9.96
C ILE A 370 12.18 -5.65 9.22
N ALA A 371 11.66 -4.80 8.33
CA ALA A 371 12.47 -3.83 7.61
C ALA A 371 13.13 -2.80 8.54
N TYR A 372 12.38 -2.20 9.47
CA TYR A 372 12.92 -1.22 10.41
C TYR A 372 13.96 -1.81 11.35
N ILE A 373 13.75 -3.03 11.86
CA ILE A 373 14.71 -3.71 12.72
C ILE A 373 15.97 -4.10 11.94
N ALA A 374 15.84 -4.55 10.67
CA ALA A 374 16.98 -4.84 9.82
C ALA A 374 17.82 -3.58 9.53
N LEU A 375 17.19 -2.45 9.22
CA LEU A 375 17.87 -1.15 9.03
C LEU A 375 18.61 -0.72 10.32
N ALA A 376 17.99 -0.91 11.49
CA ALA A 376 18.62 -0.61 12.78
C ALA A 376 19.83 -1.50 13.08
N GLN A 377 19.73 -2.81 12.81
CA GLN A 377 20.83 -3.77 13.04
C GLN A 377 21.98 -3.60 12.03
N LEU A 378 21.69 -3.10 10.82
CA LEU A 378 22.68 -2.71 9.81
C LEU A 378 23.33 -1.34 10.09
N GLY A 379 22.97 -0.67 11.19
CA GLY A 379 23.57 0.61 11.59
C GLY A 379 23.15 1.81 10.74
N VAL A 380 22.02 1.74 10.03
CA VAL A 380 21.51 2.88 9.25
C VAL A 380 21.09 3.99 10.21
N GLU A 381 21.69 5.17 10.05
CA GLU A 381 21.32 6.36 10.83
C GLU A 381 19.88 6.81 10.53
N ARG A 382 19.13 7.19 11.57
CA ARG A 382 17.76 7.74 11.50
C ARG A 382 17.82 9.25 11.77
N LEU A 383 17.28 10.11 10.89
CA LEU A 383 17.38 11.57 11.05
C LEU A 383 16.52 12.03 12.23
N ALA A 384 17.17 12.43 13.33
CA ALA A 384 16.60 13.17 14.47
C ALA A 384 15.26 12.63 15.05
N GLY A 385 14.93 11.37 14.78
CA GLY A 385 13.69 10.75 15.24
C GLY A 385 13.68 10.58 16.75
N SER A 386 12.49 10.60 17.35
CA SER A 386 12.35 10.34 18.78
C SER A 386 12.86 8.94 19.14
N ASN A 387 13.60 8.86 20.24
CA ASN A 387 14.04 7.60 20.87
C ASN A 387 12.90 6.95 21.67
N GLU A 388 11.67 6.99 21.15
CA GLU A 388 10.49 6.37 21.75
C GLU A 388 10.66 4.84 21.77
N PRO A 389 10.42 4.16 22.92
CA PRO A 389 10.48 2.71 22.95
C PRO A 389 9.44 2.11 21.98
N GLY A 390 9.87 1.13 21.19
CA GLY A 390 9.01 0.51 20.16
C GLY A 390 9.02 1.22 18.79
N TRP A 391 9.82 2.28 18.57
CA TRP A 391 9.86 3.02 17.29
C TRP A 391 10.06 2.17 16.02
N ALA A 392 10.73 1.02 16.13
CA ALA A 392 11.01 0.07 15.05
C ALA A 392 9.93 -1.02 14.87
N TRP A 393 8.84 -0.98 15.64
CA TRP A 393 7.77 -1.96 15.64
C TRP A 393 6.43 -1.34 15.23
N ALA A 394 5.57 -2.15 14.62
CA ALA A 394 4.18 -1.84 14.31
C ALA A 394 3.26 -2.98 14.75
N GLN A 395 2.11 -2.62 15.30
CA GLN A 395 1.01 -3.49 15.69
C GLN A 395 -0.21 -3.17 14.83
N ALA A 396 -0.95 -4.21 14.44
CA ALA A 396 -2.26 -4.05 13.81
C ALA A 396 -3.37 -4.07 14.87
N PRO A 397 -4.43 -3.25 14.72
CA PRO A 397 -5.58 -3.26 15.63
C PRO A 397 -6.21 -4.65 15.66
N GLY A 398 -6.58 -5.13 16.85
CA GLY A 398 -7.16 -6.46 17.04
C GLY A 398 -6.14 -7.61 17.19
N ALA A 399 -4.84 -7.35 17.10
CA ALA A 399 -3.85 -8.27 17.67
C ALA A 399 -4.09 -8.35 19.19
N ALA A 400 -4.51 -9.52 19.69
CA ALA A 400 -4.83 -9.69 21.10
C ALA A 400 -3.56 -9.47 21.95
N GLY A 401 -3.62 -8.54 22.91
CA GLY A 401 -2.46 -7.94 23.60
C GLY A 401 -1.67 -8.88 24.51
N GLY A 402 -1.02 -9.88 23.94
CA GLY A 402 -0.05 -10.75 24.59
C GLY A 402 1.37 -10.20 24.45
N ASP A 403 1.79 -9.41 25.43
CA ASP A 403 3.16 -8.96 25.68
C ASP A 403 3.95 -8.58 24.41
N ASP A 404 3.57 -7.45 23.81
CA ASP A 404 4.08 -6.96 22.52
C ASP A 404 5.61 -6.96 22.42
N ALA A 405 6.29 -6.69 23.54
CA ALA A 405 7.74 -6.70 23.64
C ALA A 405 8.33 -8.07 23.28
N VAL A 406 7.70 -9.18 23.68
CA VAL A 406 8.15 -10.54 23.33
C VAL A 406 8.03 -10.77 21.82
N SER A 407 6.95 -10.29 21.19
CA SER A 407 6.79 -10.41 19.74
C SER A 407 7.89 -9.64 18.99
N ALA A 408 8.18 -8.40 19.40
CA ALA A 408 9.24 -7.57 18.82
C ALA A 408 10.64 -8.18 19.02
N HIS A 409 10.94 -8.74 20.19
CA HIS A 409 12.20 -9.44 20.45
C HIS A 409 12.34 -10.72 19.62
N SER A 410 11.26 -11.48 19.40
CA SER A 410 11.29 -12.69 18.57
C SER A 410 11.62 -12.36 17.10
N VAL A 411 11.06 -11.26 16.58
CA VAL A 411 11.37 -10.76 15.22
C VAL A 411 12.79 -10.19 15.18
N ALA A 412 13.24 -9.44 16.18
CA ALA A 412 14.60 -8.92 16.23
C ALA A 412 15.67 -10.03 16.28
N ALA A 413 15.39 -11.13 16.98
CA ALA A 413 16.25 -12.32 16.98
C ALA A 413 16.23 -13.06 15.63
N MET A 414 15.07 -13.14 14.97
CA MET A 414 14.96 -13.69 13.61
C MET A 414 15.77 -12.87 12.60
N VAL A 415 15.63 -11.54 12.62
CA VAL A 415 16.39 -10.61 11.76
C VAL A 415 17.89 -10.72 12.03
N ALA A 416 18.33 -10.72 13.30
CA ALA A 416 19.74 -10.84 13.65
C ALA A 416 20.34 -12.18 13.19
N ASN A 417 19.57 -13.27 13.30
CA ASN A 417 19.99 -14.57 12.80
C ASN A 417 20.00 -14.64 11.27
N ALA A 418 19.08 -13.98 10.58
CA ALA A 418 19.06 -13.89 9.11
C ALA A 418 20.24 -13.07 8.57
N LEU A 419 20.53 -11.91 9.18
CA LEU A 419 21.72 -11.11 8.86
C LEU A 419 23.01 -11.91 9.12
N ARG A 420 23.15 -12.54 10.31
CA ARG A 420 24.29 -13.42 10.62
C ARG A 420 24.45 -14.55 9.61
N LEU A 421 23.36 -15.16 9.13
CA LEU A 421 23.42 -16.24 8.15
C LEU A 421 23.83 -15.75 6.75
N GLU A 422 23.43 -14.56 6.33
CA GLU A 422 23.95 -13.96 5.09
C GLU A 422 25.40 -13.48 5.26
N ASP A 423 25.78 -12.95 6.41
CA ASP A 423 27.17 -12.60 6.72
C ASP A 423 28.06 -13.85 6.80
N GLU A 424 27.56 -14.99 7.31
CA GLU A 424 28.25 -16.30 7.31
C GLU A 424 28.24 -16.98 5.94
N ARG A 425 27.30 -16.63 5.06
CA ARG A 425 27.25 -17.11 3.68
C ARG A 425 28.18 -16.31 2.79
N GLU A 426 28.17 -14.98 2.92
CA GLU A 426 29.14 -14.09 2.29
C GLU A 426 30.53 -14.35 2.84
N SER A 427 30.75 -14.40 4.16
CA SER A 427 32.03 -14.84 4.72
C SER A 427 32.27 -16.34 4.52
N GLY A 428 31.30 -17.13 4.07
CA GLY A 428 31.49 -18.53 3.67
C GLY A 428 32.06 -18.65 2.26
N VAL A 429 31.54 -17.85 1.32
CA VAL A 429 32.11 -17.68 -0.03
C VAL A 429 33.44 -16.93 0.06
N ASP A 430 33.47 -15.84 0.81
CA ASP A 430 34.61 -14.95 0.95
C ASP A 430 35.61 -15.45 1.98
N ALA A 431 35.33 -16.51 2.76
CA ALA A 431 36.34 -17.37 3.43
C ALA A 431 36.59 -18.71 2.75
N ALA A 432 35.82 -19.15 1.75
CA ALA A 432 36.40 -20.03 0.72
C ALA A 432 37.49 -19.26 -0.07
N ARG A 433 37.33 -17.94 -0.19
CA ARG A 433 38.28 -16.98 -0.77
C ARG A 433 39.37 -16.51 0.21
N LYS A 434 39.05 -16.27 1.48
CA LYS A 434 39.96 -15.81 2.56
C LYS A 434 40.50 -16.91 3.47
N ALA A 435 40.08 -18.18 3.42
CA ALA A 435 40.88 -19.28 3.99
C ALA A 435 42.22 -19.44 3.25
N TRP A 436 42.34 -18.79 2.09
CA TRP A 436 43.59 -18.53 1.37
C TRP A 436 44.45 -17.42 2.01
N LEU A 437 43.88 -16.53 2.87
CA LEU A 437 44.43 -15.21 3.28
C LEU A 437 43.96 -14.66 4.67
N ALA A 438 43.51 -15.49 5.63
CA ALA A 438 42.92 -15.07 6.93
C ALA A 438 43.97 -14.57 7.96
N PRO A 439 43.63 -13.98 9.14
CA PRO A 439 42.32 -13.80 9.82
C PRO A 439 42.11 -12.36 10.42
N SER A 440 41.42 -12.16 11.55
CA SER A 440 39.96 -11.96 11.72
C SER A 440 39.64 -11.31 13.11
N ALA A 441 38.59 -10.48 13.24
CA ALA A 441 38.06 -9.96 14.53
C ALA A 441 36.63 -9.37 14.37
N ALA A 442 35.79 -9.41 15.44
CA ALA A 442 34.44 -8.83 15.48
C ALA A 442 33.98 -8.47 16.92
N VAL A 443 33.01 -7.57 17.06
CA VAL A 443 32.37 -7.13 18.33
C VAL A 443 30.88 -6.84 18.07
N ALA A 444 30.00 -7.03 19.06
CA ALA A 444 28.53 -6.89 18.92
C ALA A 444 27.90 -6.00 20.02
N LEU A 445 26.70 -5.47 19.76
CA LEU A 445 25.84 -4.81 20.77
C LEU A 445 25.16 -5.84 21.70
N ALA A 446 24.82 -5.41 22.92
CA ALA A 446 24.14 -6.22 23.93
C ALA A 446 22.73 -5.65 24.27
N PRO A 447 21.76 -6.51 24.62
CA PRO A 447 20.40 -6.09 24.97
C PRO A 447 20.27 -5.54 26.42
N PRO A 448 19.20 -4.79 26.73
CA PRO A 448 18.87 -4.41 28.11
C PRO A 448 18.47 -5.61 28.98
N PRO A 449 18.69 -5.57 30.30
CA PRO A 449 18.64 -6.75 31.17
C PRO A 449 17.23 -7.34 31.35
N GLU A 450 16.19 -6.52 31.47
CA GLU A 450 14.81 -6.99 31.72
C GLU A 450 14.29 -7.85 30.55
N ALA A 451 14.56 -7.42 29.31
CA ALA A 451 14.25 -8.17 28.11
C ALA A 451 15.07 -9.47 28.01
N ALA A 452 16.34 -9.44 28.42
CA ALA A 452 17.17 -10.64 28.45
C ALA A 452 16.65 -11.69 29.45
N GLU A 453 16.09 -11.26 30.59
CA GLU A 453 15.46 -12.17 31.56
C GLU A 453 14.13 -12.73 31.06
N ALA A 454 13.28 -11.92 30.44
CA ALA A 454 12.03 -12.37 29.81
C ALA A 454 12.29 -13.40 28.69
N VAL A 455 13.27 -13.12 27.80
CA VAL A 455 13.70 -14.06 26.76
C VAL A 455 14.32 -15.32 27.36
N ALA A 456 15.09 -15.22 28.45
CA ALA A 456 15.62 -16.40 29.15
C ALA A 456 14.51 -17.24 29.82
N ALA A 457 13.42 -16.62 30.31
CA ALA A 457 12.27 -17.33 30.85
C ALA A 457 11.50 -18.07 29.73
N ALA A 458 11.24 -17.40 28.60
CA ALA A 458 10.63 -18.03 27.42
C ALA A 458 11.50 -19.17 26.86
N ALA A 459 12.82 -19.00 26.80
CA ALA A 459 13.76 -20.02 26.37
C ALA A 459 13.84 -21.23 27.33
N ARG A 460 13.55 -21.04 28.63
CA ARG A 460 13.40 -22.15 29.59
C ARG A 460 12.08 -22.91 29.41
N LEU A 461 10.99 -22.22 29.07
CA LEU A 461 9.70 -22.84 28.74
C LEU A 461 9.73 -23.61 27.41
N HIS A 462 10.53 -23.14 26.45
CA HIS A 462 10.76 -23.82 25.16
C HIS A 462 12.06 -24.62 25.11
N ALA A 463 12.70 -24.87 26.26
CA ALA A 463 13.84 -25.78 26.32
C ALA A 463 13.39 -27.17 25.85
N PRO A 464 14.12 -27.83 24.92
CA PRO A 464 13.69 -29.12 24.41
C PRO A 464 13.64 -30.14 25.54
N LEU A 465 12.45 -30.71 25.77
CA LEU A 465 12.25 -31.81 26.72
C LEU A 465 13.27 -32.92 26.44
N PRO A 466 13.87 -33.55 27.47
CA PRO A 466 14.90 -34.57 27.30
C PRO A 466 14.32 -35.86 26.72
N GLY A 467 14.13 -35.87 25.40
CA GLY A 467 13.65 -36.96 24.57
C GLY A 467 14.25 -36.85 23.17
N SER A 468 14.54 -38.01 22.55
CA SER A 468 15.23 -38.07 21.27
C SER A 468 14.30 -37.75 20.09
N PHE A 469 14.16 -36.46 19.75
CA PHE A 469 13.48 -36.03 18.53
C PHE A 469 14.30 -36.46 17.30
N VAL A 470 13.72 -37.31 16.44
CA VAL A 470 14.33 -37.67 15.15
C VAL A 470 13.98 -36.58 14.14
N VAL A 471 14.94 -35.71 13.82
CA VAL A 471 14.77 -34.68 12.79
C VAL A 471 14.82 -35.34 11.42
N LEU A 472 13.65 -35.58 10.83
CA LEU A 472 13.51 -36.05 9.46
C LEU A 472 13.49 -34.85 8.50
N PRO A 473 14.37 -34.79 7.48
CA PRO A 473 14.38 -33.70 6.50
C PRO A 473 13.23 -33.88 5.50
N ASP A 474 12.12 -33.19 5.74
CA ASP A 474 10.99 -33.12 4.81
C ASP A 474 11.26 -32.07 3.71
N ALA A 475 11.57 -32.56 2.50
CA ALA A 475 11.80 -31.72 1.32
C ALA A 475 10.52 -31.11 0.74
N ASP A 476 9.34 -31.60 1.14
CA ASP A 476 8.03 -31.11 0.70
C ASP A 476 7.37 -30.16 1.68
N LEU A 477 7.76 -30.15 2.97
CA LEU A 477 7.44 -29.09 3.93
C LEU A 477 7.79 -27.69 3.37
N ALA A 478 8.88 -27.63 2.60
CA ALA A 478 9.33 -26.47 1.84
C ALA A 478 8.32 -25.96 0.77
N ARG A 479 7.34 -26.77 0.39
CA ARG A 479 6.32 -26.50 -0.64
C ARG A 479 4.90 -26.51 -0.08
N SER A 480 4.65 -27.25 1.00
CA SER A 480 3.32 -27.44 1.60
C SER A 480 3.05 -26.57 2.83
N SER A 481 4.08 -26.14 3.57
CA SER A 481 3.89 -25.38 4.81
C SER A 481 3.82 -23.87 4.56
N PRO A 482 2.67 -23.20 4.83
CA PRO A 482 2.58 -21.76 4.71
C PRO A 482 3.51 -21.04 5.70
N ALA A 483 3.74 -21.61 6.90
CA ALA A 483 4.68 -21.05 7.86
C ALA A 483 6.13 -21.02 7.33
N VAL A 484 6.55 -22.03 6.56
CA VAL A 484 7.88 -22.05 5.92
C VAL A 484 7.93 -21.08 4.72
N ALA A 485 6.84 -20.93 3.98
CA ALA A 485 6.73 -19.93 2.91
C ALA A 485 6.80 -18.49 3.46
N LEU A 486 6.08 -18.19 4.54
CA LEU A 486 6.11 -16.91 5.24
C LEU A 486 7.49 -16.62 5.83
N LEU A 487 8.12 -17.57 6.54
CA LEU A 487 9.47 -17.38 7.07
C LEU A 487 10.50 -17.11 5.96
N ARG A 488 10.39 -17.77 4.81
CA ARG A 488 11.24 -17.49 3.63
C ARG A 488 11.00 -16.09 3.06
N ARG A 489 9.75 -15.62 3.00
CA ARG A 489 9.42 -14.25 2.60
C ARG A 489 10.05 -13.23 3.56
N GLN A 490 10.00 -13.50 4.86
CA GLN A 490 10.60 -12.65 5.90
C GLN A 490 12.14 -12.61 5.82
N VAL A 491 12.81 -13.75 5.64
CA VAL A 491 14.27 -13.80 5.43
C VAL A 491 14.68 -13.12 4.11
N GLY A 492 13.90 -13.31 3.04
CA GLY A 492 14.09 -12.62 1.76
C GLY A 492 13.94 -11.11 1.86
N LEU A 493 13.03 -10.62 2.71
CA LEU A 493 12.90 -9.20 3.01
C LEU A 493 14.16 -8.65 3.71
N VAL A 494 14.71 -9.37 4.69
CA VAL A 494 15.97 -8.99 5.37
C VAL A 494 17.15 -8.98 4.38
N GLN A 495 17.25 -9.97 3.50
CA GLN A 495 18.24 -10.01 2.41
C GLN A 495 18.15 -8.77 1.51
N GLN A 496 16.94 -8.38 1.08
CA GLN A 496 16.74 -7.20 0.24
C GLN A 496 17.02 -5.86 0.96
N VAL A 497 16.71 -5.76 2.25
CA VAL A 497 17.11 -4.60 3.07
C VAL A 497 18.63 -4.48 3.14
N ARG A 498 19.34 -5.57 3.40
CA ARG A 498 20.81 -5.62 3.41
C ARG A 498 21.41 -5.23 2.05
N GLU A 499 20.85 -5.73 0.95
CA GLU A 499 21.28 -5.37 -0.40
C GLU A 499 21.09 -3.87 -0.70
N LEU A 500 19.95 -3.27 -0.33
CA LEU A 500 19.71 -1.84 -0.52
C LEU A 500 20.68 -0.98 0.29
N VAL A 501 20.97 -1.34 1.55
CA VAL A 501 21.90 -0.59 2.40
C VAL A 501 23.31 -0.60 1.80
N ILE A 502 23.79 -1.75 1.33
CA ILE A 502 25.09 -1.86 0.64
C ILE A 502 25.09 -1.01 -0.63
N ARG A 503 24.02 -1.06 -1.43
CA ARG A 503 23.87 -0.27 -2.66
C ARG A 503 23.93 1.24 -2.37
N LYS A 504 23.23 1.70 -1.33
CA LYS A 504 23.19 3.12 -0.92
C LYS A 504 24.51 3.61 -0.33
N ALA A 505 25.26 2.77 0.38
CA ALA A 505 26.61 3.10 0.82
C ALA A 505 27.55 3.37 -0.38
N LEU A 506 27.57 2.45 -1.35
CA LEU A 506 28.38 2.58 -2.58
C LEU A 506 27.97 3.79 -3.44
N GLU A 507 26.68 4.16 -3.46
CA GLU A 507 26.20 5.39 -4.10
C GLU A 507 26.70 6.65 -3.38
N SER A 508 26.74 6.65 -2.04
CA SER A 508 27.26 7.76 -1.23
C SER A 508 28.77 7.95 -1.39
N GLU A 509 29.54 6.86 -1.41
CA GLU A 509 30.99 6.87 -1.66
C GLU A 509 31.29 7.51 -3.03
N ARG A 510 30.67 6.99 -4.11
CA ARG A 510 30.83 7.51 -5.48
C ARG A 510 30.38 8.96 -5.65
N SER A 511 29.41 9.41 -4.85
CA SER A 511 28.96 10.80 -4.86
C SER A 511 29.99 11.71 -4.17
N THR A 512 30.65 11.21 -3.13
CA THR A 512 31.75 11.90 -2.43
C THR A 512 32.98 12.01 -3.32
N GLU A 513 33.36 10.92 -4.02
CA GLU A 513 34.49 10.90 -4.97
C GLU A 513 34.34 11.87 -6.15
N ARG A 514 33.11 12.25 -6.50
CA ARG A 514 32.80 13.21 -7.60
C ARG A 514 32.69 14.66 -7.13
N GLY A 515 32.69 14.91 -5.82
CA GLY A 515 32.54 16.24 -5.21
C GLY A 515 33.86 16.93 -4.87
N VAL A 516 35.00 16.33 -5.23
CA VAL A 516 36.38 16.75 -4.90
C VAL A 516 37.20 16.96 -6.17
#